data_AF-A0A6B3BHJ2-F1
#
_entry.id   AF-A0A6B3BHJ2-F1
#
_cell.length_a   1.000
_cell.length_b   1.000
_cell.length_c   1.000
_cell.angle_alpha   90.00
_cell.angle_beta   90.00
_cell.angle_gamma   90.00
#
_symmetry.space_group_name_H-M   'P 1'
#
loop_
_entity.id
_entity.type
_entity.pdbx_description
1 polymer ?
#
loop_
_entity_poly.entity_id
_entity_poly.type
_entity_poly.pdbx_seq_one_letter_code
_entity_poly.pdbx_strand_id
1 'polypeptide(L)' 'RARQARIAVVGAVTERWAPEQAGPVHGNWQLAPPIGPATDLWALGALLFRTVQGHAPYPEDNAAELVQMVCGEPPAFAEE' A
#
# COMPACT_ATOMS: atom_id res chain seq x y z
N ARG A 1 0.94 -11.44 13.58
CA ARG A 1 2.12 -10.80 14.20
C ARG A 1 3.03 -10.11 13.18
N ALA A 2 3.54 -10.78 12.14
CA ALA A 2 4.34 -10.20 11.05
C ALA A 2 3.73 -8.95 10.43
N ARG A 3 2.51 -9.11 9.94
CA ARG A 3 1.74 -8.05 9.30
C ARG A 3 1.52 -6.86 10.21
N GLN A 4 1.12 -7.10 11.46
CA GLN A 4 0.92 -6.06 12.48
C GLN A 4 2.22 -5.30 12.79
N ALA A 5 3.35 -5.99 12.90
CA ALA A 5 4.65 -5.36 13.11
C ALA A 5 5.02 -4.45 11.92
N ARG A 6 4.78 -4.90 10.68
CA ARG A 6 5.01 -4.08 9.49
C ARG A 6 4.07 -2.87 9.45
N ILE A 7 2.79 -3.04 9.76
CA ILE A 7 1.81 -1.94 9.88
C ILE A 7 2.34 -0.87 10.84
N ALA A 8 2.84 -1.28 12.00
CA ALA A 8 3.40 -0.36 12.99
C ALA A 8 4.68 0.35 12.54
N VAL A 9 5.57 -0.35 11.81
CA VAL A 9 6.88 0.21 11.39
C VAL A 9 6.78 1.09 10.15
N VAL A 10 5.97 0.68 9.16
CA VAL A 10 5.85 1.38 7.87
C VAL A 10 4.88 2.56 7.98
N GLY A 11 3.84 2.45 8.80
CA GLY A 11 2.82 3.49 8.95
C GLY A 11 1.88 3.59 7.74
N ALA A 12 1.10 4.66 7.70
CA ALA A 12 0.08 4.92 6.70
C ALA A 12 0.66 5.65 5.48
N VAL A 13 1.47 4.94 4.69
CA VAL A 13 2.13 5.49 3.49
C VAL A 13 1.78 4.61 2.29
N THR A 14 0.95 5.12 1.40
CA THR A 14 0.36 4.38 0.27
C THR A 14 1.43 3.76 -0.61
N GLU A 15 2.52 4.49 -0.86
CA GLU A 15 3.65 4.07 -1.69
C GLU A 15 4.37 2.82 -1.13
N ARG A 16 4.15 2.47 0.14
CA ARG A 16 4.79 1.34 0.84
C ARG A 16 3.88 0.13 1.04
N TRP A 17 2.66 0.22 0.52
CA TRP A 17 1.60 -0.77 0.62
C TRP A 17 1.03 -1.10 -0.76
N ALA A 18 1.82 -1.74 -1.62
CA ALA A 18 1.25 -2.41 -2.78
C ALA A 18 0.32 -3.56 -2.34
N PRO A 19 -0.69 -3.99 -3.13
CA PRO A 19 -1.61 -5.06 -2.76
C PRO A 19 -0.90 -6.35 -2.31
N GLU A 20 0.19 -6.73 -2.98
CA GLU A 20 1.04 -7.87 -2.63
C GLU A 20 1.82 -7.69 -1.32
N GLN A 21 2.03 -6.44 -0.86
CA GLN A 21 2.63 -6.10 0.42
C GLN A 21 1.59 -5.95 1.55
N ALA A 22 0.36 -5.58 1.21
CA ALA A 22 -0.76 -5.36 2.13
C ALA A 22 -1.49 -6.65 2.53
N GLY A 23 -1.40 -7.66 1.64
CA GLY A 23 -2.00 -8.98 1.81
C GLY A 23 -1.51 -9.76 3.04
N PRO A 24 -2.15 -10.91 3.34
CA PRO A 24 -1.76 -11.77 4.44
C PRO A 24 -0.32 -12.30 4.25
N VAL A 25 0.44 -12.33 5.34
CA VAL A 25 1.77 -12.96 5.37
C VAL A 25 1.58 -14.47 5.55
N HIS A 26 2.22 -15.28 4.70
CA HIS A 26 2.20 -16.74 4.81
C HIS A 26 3.44 -17.25 5.57
N GLY A 27 3.33 -18.43 6.18
CA GLY A 27 4.47 -19.21 6.71
C GLY A 27 5.56 -18.40 7.43
N ASN A 28 6.83 -18.62 7.06
CA ASN A 28 8.05 -18.05 7.66
C ASN A 28 8.22 -16.53 7.45
N TRP A 29 7.21 -15.72 7.74
CA TRP A 29 7.27 -14.25 7.60
C TRP A 29 7.49 -13.78 6.16
N GLN A 30 7.14 -14.63 5.20
CA GLN A 30 7.33 -14.37 3.78
C GLN A 30 6.03 -13.77 3.22
N LEU A 31 6.14 -12.62 2.57
CA LEU A 31 5.06 -12.10 1.73
C LEU A 31 4.71 -13.16 0.68
N ALA A 32 3.44 -13.21 0.25
CA ALA A 32 3.02 -14.04 -0.87
C ALA A 32 3.98 -13.85 -2.08
N PRO A 33 4.18 -14.88 -2.92
CA PRO A 33 5.31 -14.97 -3.87
C PRO A 33 5.48 -13.75 -4.79
N PRO A 34 6.70 -13.54 -5.28
CA PRO A 34 7.61 -12.52 -4.76
C PRO A 34 7.09 -11.09 -4.97
N ILE A 35 7.34 -10.25 -3.97
CA ILE A 35 7.43 -8.79 -4.17
C ILE A 35 8.35 -8.55 -5.36
N GLY A 36 7.82 -7.94 -6.41
CA GLY A 36 8.46 -7.82 -7.71
C GLY A 36 8.24 -6.44 -8.33
N PRO A 37 8.56 -6.24 -9.61
CA PRO A 37 8.49 -4.93 -10.26
C PRO A 37 7.12 -4.24 -10.18
N ALA A 38 6.03 -5.01 -10.00
CA ALA A 38 4.70 -4.46 -9.78
C ALA A 38 4.62 -3.57 -8.53
N THR A 39 5.38 -3.89 -7.48
CA THR A 39 5.46 -3.08 -6.26
C THR A 39 6.11 -1.72 -6.53
N ASP A 40 7.13 -1.68 -7.39
CA ASP A 40 7.76 -0.42 -7.79
C ASP A 40 6.81 0.42 -8.65
N LEU A 41 6.07 -0.21 -9.56
CA LEU A 41 5.05 0.47 -10.36
C LEU A 41 3.90 1.00 -9.51
N TRP A 42 3.52 0.29 -8.44
CA TRP A 42 2.57 0.80 -7.45
C TRP A 42 3.10 2.05 -6.77
N ALA A 43 4.32 2.01 -6.23
CA ALA A 43 4.94 3.15 -5.58
C ALA A 43 5.06 4.35 -6.53
N LEU A 44 5.47 4.10 -7.78
CA LEU A 44 5.53 5.13 -8.82
C LEU A 44 4.16 5.72 -9.11
N GLY A 45 3.12 4.89 -9.30
CA GLY A 45 1.76 5.35 -9.56
C GLY A 45 1.18 6.19 -8.43
N ALA A 46 1.38 5.77 -7.18
CA ALA A 46 0.95 6.51 -6.00
C ALA A 46 1.68 7.87 -5.87
N LEU A 47 3.00 7.90 -6.13
CA LEU A 47 3.77 9.14 -6.16
C LEU A 47 3.31 10.07 -7.28
N LEU A 48 3.10 9.55 -8.50
CA LEU A 48 2.61 10.33 -9.63
C LEU A 48 1.24 10.93 -9.32
N PHE A 49 0.30 10.13 -8.81
CA PHE A 49 -1.00 10.61 -8.36
C PHE A 49 -0.83 11.76 -7.36
N ARG A 50 -0.02 11.57 -6.32
CA ARG A 50 0.22 12.59 -5.30
C ARG A 50 0.82 13.87 -5.88
N THR A 51 1.74 13.76 -6.83
CA THR A 51 2.36 14.93 -7.46
C THR A 51 1.37 15.73 -8.30
N VAL A 52 0.37 15.07 -8.89
CA VAL A 52 -0.65 15.72 -9.72
C VAL A 52 -1.79 16.27 -8.87
N GLN A 53 -2.27 15.49 -7.90
CA GLN A 53 -3.50 15.78 -7.14
C GLN A 53 -3.23 16.49 -5.79
N GLY A 54 -1.99 16.46 -5.30
CA GLY A 54 -1.61 17.07 -4.02
C GLY A 54 -1.91 16.23 -2.77
N HIS A 55 -2.54 15.05 -2.92
CA HIS A 55 -2.80 14.11 -1.83
C HIS A 55 -2.62 12.65 -2.27
N ALA A 56 -2.57 11.72 -1.31
CA ALA A 56 -2.49 10.29 -1.59
C ALA A 56 -3.78 9.76 -2.22
N PRO A 57 -3.75 8.67 -3.01
CA PRO A 57 -4.95 8.09 -3.59
C PRO A 57 -5.81 7.29 -2.58
N TYR A 58 -5.35 7.17 -1.33
CA TYR A 58 -6.10 6.64 -0.18
C TYR A 58 -5.88 7.55 1.04
N PRO A 59 -6.81 7.58 2.02
CA PRO A 59 -6.57 8.22 3.31
C PRO A 59 -5.37 7.62 4.06
N GLU A 60 -4.55 8.49 4.66
CA GLU A 60 -3.30 8.13 5.34
C GLU A 60 -3.33 8.41 6.86
N ASP A 61 -4.53 8.41 7.46
CA ASP A 61 -4.70 8.67 8.90
C ASP A 61 -4.38 7.44 9.77
N ASN A 62 -4.66 6.24 9.25
CA ASN A 62 -4.50 4.98 9.97
C ASN A 62 -3.92 3.88 9.07
N ALA A 63 -2.77 3.34 9.47
CA ALA A 63 -2.07 2.32 8.69
C ALA A 63 -2.86 1.01 8.56
N ALA A 64 -3.64 0.62 9.58
CA ALA A 64 -4.43 -0.61 9.51
C ALA A 64 -5.59 -0.48 8.51
N GLU A 65 -6.23 0.69 8.46
CA GLU A 65 -7.32 1.00 7.53
C GLU A 65 -6.80 1.14 6.11
N LEU A 66 -5.67 1.84 5.90
CA LEU A 66 -5.01 1.95 4.61
C LEU A 66 -4.75 0.55 4.00
N VAL A 67 -4.17 -0.36 4.78
CA VAL A 67 -3.85 -1.71 4.30
C VAL A 67 -5.12 -2.52 4.01
N GLN A 68 -6.24 -2.24 4.68
CA GLN A 68 -7.52 -2.86 4.32
C GLN A 68 -8.06 -2.31 2.99
N MET A 69 -8.06 -0.99 2.81
CA MET A 69 -8.54 -0.34 1.58
C MET A 69 -7.73 -0.77 0.36
N VAL A 70 -6.40 -0.76 0.44
CA VAL A 70 -5.51 -1.24 -0.64
C VAL A 70 -5.84 -2.66 -1.12
N CYS A 71 -6.30 -3.54 -0.22
CA CYS A 71 -6.67 -4.90 -0.56
C CYS A 71 -8.11 -5.05 -1.09
N GLY A 72 -9.01 -4.10 -0.78
CA GLY A 72 -10.44 -4.24 -1.01
C GLY A 72 -11.04 -3.26 -2.02
N GLU A 73 -10.35 -2.15 -2.29
CA GLU A 73 -10.86 -1.01 -3.03
C GLU A 73 -9.83 -0.53 -4.06
N PRO A 74 -10.26 -0.02 -5.22
CA PRO A 74 -9.36 0.65 -6.14
C PRO A 74 -8.91 2.02 -5.59
N PRO A 75 -7.74 2.55 -6.02
CA PRO A 75 -7.33 3.90 -5.66
C PRO A 75 -8.30 4.95 -6.19
N ALA A 76 -8.35 6.12 -5.56
CA ALA A 76 -9.12 7.25 -6.08
C ALA A 76 -8.75 7.58 -7.53
N PHE A 77 -9.73 8.01 -8.33
CA PHE A 77 -9.47 8.54 -9.67
C PHE A 77 -8.78 9.90 -9.57
N ALA A 78 -7.89 10.19 -10.51
CA ALA A 78 -7.30 11.51 -10.64
C ALA A 78 -8.33 12.44 -11.30
N GLU A 79 -8.56 13.62 -10.72
CA GLU A 79 -9.41 14.66 -11.30
C GLU A 79 -8.62 15.53 -12.31
N GLU A 80 -9.32 16.16 -13.26
CA GLU A 80 -8.75 17.03 -14.32
C GLU A 80 -8.42 18.45 -13.83
#